data_AF-A0A4R6TQ53-F1
#
_entry.id   AF-A0A4R6TQ53-F1
#
_cell.length_a   1.000
_cell.length_b   1.000
_cell.length_c   1.000
_cell.angle_alpha   90.00
_cell.angle_beta   90.00
_cell.angle_gamma   90.00
#
_symmetry.space_group_name_H-M   'P 1'
#
loop_
_entity.id
_entity.type
_entity.pdbx_description
1 polymer ?
#
loop_
_entity_poly.entity_id
_entity_poly.type
_entity_poly.pdbx_seq_one_letter_code
_entity_poly.pdbx_strand_id
1 'polypeptide(L)'
;MTIPVQAFFPFWISCFSVIMAAIALISLIAGKYPPRIVWKNTLKTFAAVFILFTGIHALHTYSDHYSQWQAIKKMERHFTEFDEARNNLSEMQHLFAQVSSFSDDYHFDHFVYVGNFNETFDFEGQLKVTMYDNKDEILEVQIFDVKIDAGAKFYLDQFSTPTKAASFQWEWRTPGKPWIGK
;
A
#
# COMPACT_ATOMS: atom_id res chain seq x y z
N MET A 1 4.19 16.20 -1.86
CA MET A 1 3.54 14.92 -2.17
C MET A 1 2.53 15.15 -3.28
N THR A 2 2.93 14.91 -4.53
CA THR A 2 2.04 15.03 -5.70
C THR A 2 1.38 13.68 -5.93
N ILE A 3 0.09 13.56 -5.62
CA ILE A 3 -0.69 12.40 -6.04
C ILE A 3 -0.65 12.39 -7.58
N PRO A 4 -0.13 11.33 -8.23
CA PRO A 4 -0.08 11.28 -9.67
C PRO A 4 -1.50 11.40 -10.23
N VAL A 5 -1.70 12.24 -11.25
CA VAL A 5 -3.02 12.48 -11.89
C VAL A 5 -3.68 11.16 -12.34
N GLN A 6 -2.88 10.14 -12.63
CA GLN A 6 -3.31 8.78 -12.96
C GLN A 6 -4.08 8.08 -11.81
N ALA A 7 -3.80 8.42 -10.55
CA ALA A 7 -4.55 7.92 -9.40
C ALA A 7 -5.94 8.57 -9.27
N PHE A 8 -6.12 9.76 -9.85
CA PHE A 8 -7.40 10.48 -9.81
C PHE A 8 -8.32 10.12 -10.98
N PHE A 9 -7.75 9.72 -12.13
CA PHE A 9 -8.50 9.32 -13.34
C PHE A 9 -8.04 7.97 -13.89
N PRO A 10 -8.55 6.86 -13.34
CA PRO A 10 -8.19 5.54 -13.83
C PRO A 10 -8.70 5.35 -15.26
N PHE A 11 -7.80 5.02 -16.20
CA PHE A 11 -8.13 4.84 -17.61
C PHE A 11 -9.29 3.84 -17.84
N TRP A 12 -9.35 2.80 -17.01
CA TRP A 12 -10.40 1.78 -17.09
C TRP A 12 -11.81 2.33 -16.75
N ILE A 13 -11.93 3.26 -15.79
CA ILE A 13 -13.21 3.91 -15.44
C ILE A 13 -13.70 4.77 -16.60
N SER A 14 -12.79 5.50 -17.26
CA SER A 14 -13.11 6.27 -18.46
C SER A 14 -13.65 5.36 -19.58
N CYS A 15 -12.96 4.25 -19.87
CA CYS A 15 -13.41 3.28 -20.88
C CYS A 15 -14.78 2.69 -20.55
N PHE A 16 -15.00 2.27 -19.30
CA PHE A 16 -16.29 1.75 -18.85
C PHE A 16 -17.42 2.78 -19.00
N SER A 17 -17.16 4.02 -18.61
CA SER A 17 -18.14 5.11 -18.72
C SER A 17 -18.52 5.40 -20.18
N VAL A 18 -17.54 5.35 -21.10
CA VAL A 18 -17.79 5.50 -22.55
C VAL A 18 -18.65 4.35 -23.09
N ILE A 19 -18.37 3.10 -22.70
CA ILE A 19 -19.15 1.93 -23.14
C ILE A 19 -20.61 2.06 -22.67
N MET A 20 -20.84 2.41 -21.41
CA MET A 20 -22.19 2.63 -20.87
C MET A 20 -22.92 3.77 -21.58
N ALA A 21 -22.21 4.86 -21.90
CA ALA A 21 -22.76 5.96 -22.68
C ALA A 21 -23.11 5.53 -24.11
N ALA A 22 -22.30 4.68 -24.75
CA ALA A 22 -22.57 4.14 -26.08
C ALA A 22 -23.81 3.23 -26.09
N ILE A 23 -23.98 2.38 -25.07
CA ILE A 23 -25.19 1.55 -24.90
C ILE A 23 -26.43 2.43 -24.72
N ALA A 24 -26.34 3.48 -23.90
CA ALA A 24 -27.43 4.44 -23.72
C ALA A 24 -27.76 5.19 -25.02
N LEU A 25 -26.73 5.58 -25.77
CA LEU A 25 -26.88 6.23 -27.08
C LEU A 25 -27.63 5.34 -28.07
N ILE A 26 -27.19 4.09 -28.23
CA ILE A 26 -27.81 3.11 -29.14
C ILE A 26 -29.27 2.85 -28.73
N SER A 27 -29.52 2.67 -27.44
CA SER A 27 -30.87 2.44 -26.91
C SER A 27 -31.82 3.62 -27.20
N LEU A 28 -31.34 4.86 -27.01
CA LEU A 28 -32.15 6.06 -27.27
C LEU A 28 -32.38 6.31 -28.77
N ILE A 29 -31.42 5.96 -29.63
CA ILE A 29 -31.59 6.00 -31.08
C ILE A 29 -32.62 4.94 -31.52
N ALA A 30 -32.50 3.71 -31.03
CA ALA A 30 -33.44 2.63 -31.33
C ALA A 30 -34.87 2.95 -30.85
N GLY A 31 -34.99 3.63 -29.71
CA GLY A 31 -36.25 4.16 -29.19
C GLY A 31 -36.82 5.37 -29.95
N LYS A 32 -36.16 5.84 -31.02
CA LYS A 32 -36.57 6.98 -31.84
C LYS A 32 -36.77 8.29 -31.06
N TYR A 33 -35.98 8.51 -30.01
CA TYR A 33 -36.03 9.75 -29.26
C TYR A 33 -35.49 10.94 -30.08
N PRO A 34 -35.97 12.17 -29.84
CA PRO A 34 -35.43 13.37 -30.46
C PRO A 34 -33.92 13.52 -30.23
N PRO A 35 -33.13 13.95 -31.24
CA PRO A 35 -31.66 14.03 -31.14
C PRO A 35 -31.16 14.84 -29.94
N ARG A 36 -31.87 15.92 -29.56
CA ARG A 36 -31.54 16.72 -28.38
C ARG A 36 -31.65 15.92 -27.07
N ILE A 37 -32.63 15.04 -26.97
CA ILE A 37 -32.85 14.18 -25.80
C ILE A 37 -31.79 13.08 -25.76
N VAL A 38 -31.48 12.49 -26.92
CA VAL A 38 -30.42 11.49 -27.09
C VAL A 38 -29.09 12.02 -26.55
N TRP A 39 -28.60 13.15 -27.08
CA TRP A 39 -27.32 13.72 -26.65
C TRP A 39 -27.30 14.15 -25.18
N LYS A 40 -28.35 14.82 -24.70
CA LYS A 40 -28.44 15.28 -23.30
C LYS A 40 -28.40 14.10 -22.33
N ASN A 41 -29.13 13.03 -22.63
CA ASN A 41 -29.19 11.87 -21.74
C ASN A 41 -27.93 11.01 -21.84
N THR A 42 -27.36 10.81 -23.03
CA THR A 42 -26.06 10.12 -23.18
C THR A 42 -24.95 10.83 -22.39
N LEU A 43 -24.87 12.15 -22.48
CA LEU A 43 -23.86 12.92 -21.72
C LEU A 43 -24.11 12.84 -20.21
N LYS A 44 -25.38 12.90 -19.76
CA LYS A 44 -25.73 12.70 -18.36
C LYS A 44 -25.37 11.31 -17.86
N THR A 45 -25.62 10.27 -18.66
CA THR A 45 -25.25 8.89 -18.32
C THR A 45 -23.74 8.76 -18.18
N PHE A 46 -22.98 9.30 -19.14
CA PHE A 46 -21.51 9.33 -19.04
C PHE A 46 -21.06 10.01 -17.75
N ALA A 47 -21.51 11.24 -17.49
CA ALA A 47 -21.11 12.00 -16.31
C ALA A 47 -21.51 11.30 -15.00
N ALA A 48 -22.72 10.73 -14.93
CA ALA A 48 -23.20 10.04 -13.75
C ALA A 48 -22.36 8.79 -13.43
N VAL A 49 -22.10 7.94 -14.43
CA VAL A 49 -21.26 6.74 -14.28
C VAL A 49 -19.85 7.15 -13.91
N PHE A 50 -19.26 8.11 -14.64
CA PHE A 50 -17.90 8.54 -14.41
C PHE A 50 -17.69 9.10 -13.00
N ILE A 51 -18.55 10.01 -12.55
CA ILE A 51 -18.46 10.61 -11.21
C ILE A 51 -18.65 9.55 -10.11
N LEU A 52 -19.63 8.66 -10.27
CA LEU A 52 -19.91 7.62 -9.28
C LEU A 52 -18.70 6.67 -9.08
N PHE A 53 -18.20 6.10 -10.17
CA PHE A 53 -17.08 5.15 -10.10
C PHE A 53 -15.77 5.82 -9.70
N THR A 54 -15.53 7.06 -10.15
CA THR A 54 -14.37 7.85 -9.70
C THR A 54 -14.46 8.13 -8.21
N GLY A 55 -15.63 8.48 -7.69
CA GLY A 55 -15.85 8.69 -6.26
C GLY A 55 -15.58 7.44 -5.43
N ILE A 56 -16.10 6.28 -5.86
CA ILE A 56 -15.83 5.00 -5.18
C ILE A 56 -14.34 4.68 -5.19
N HIS A 57 -13.67 4.82 -6.34
CA HIS A 57 -12.24 4.57 -6.47
C HIS A 57 -11.43 5.53 -5.57
N ALA A 58 -11.75 6.82 -5.59
CA ALA A 58 -11.08 7.82 -4.76
C ALA A 58 -11.22 7.51 -3.27
N LEU A 59 -12.40 7.07 -2.81
CA LEU A 59 -12.59 6.66 -1.41
C LEU A 59 -11.74 5.45 -1.03
N HIS A 60 -11.66 4.44 -1.91
CA HIS A 60 -10.87 3.25 -1.65
C HIS A 60 -9.37 3.55 -1.62
N THR A 61 -8.85 4.21 -2.66
CA THR A 61 -7.44 4.60 -2.75
C THR A 61 -7.03 5.57 -1.64
N TYR A 62 -7.93 6.45 -1.20
CA TYR A 62 -7.67 7.35 -0.07
C TYR A 62 -7.47 6.57 1.24
N SER A 63 -8.31 5.56 1.50
CA SER A 63 -8.17 4.72 2.69
C SER A 63 -6.82 4.00 2.74
N ASP A 64 -6.40 3.45 1.61
CA ASP A 64 -5.12 2.72 1.51
C ASP A 64 -3.93 3.67 1.71
N HIS A 65 -3.93 4.81 1.01
CA HIS A 65 -2.89 5.82 1.18
C HIS A 65 -2.84 6.40 2.59
N TYR A 66 -4.00 6.63 3.21
CA TYR A 66 -4.07 7.13 4.58
C TYR A 66 -3.48 6.10 5.56
N SER A 67 -3.79 4.82 5.38
CA SER A 67 -3.26 3.72 6.20
C SER A 67 -1.75 3.59 6.05
N GLN A 68 -1.23 3.62 4.82
CA GLN A 68 0.20 3.65 4.54
C GLN A 68 0.87 4.87 5.16
N TRP A 69 0.28 6.06 5.02
CA TRP A 69 0.82 7.29 5.59
C TRP A 69 0.91 7.23 7.12
N GLN A 70 -0.12 6.73 7.78
CA GLN A 70 -0.11 6.54 9.24
C GLN A 70 0.96 5.53 9.67
N ALA A 71 1.12 4.43 8.93
CA ALA A 71 2.15 3.43 9.21
C ALA A 71 3.57 4.00 9.09
N ILE A 72 3.85 4.74 8.02
CA ILE A 72 5.14 5.43 7.83
C ILE A 72 5.37 6.44 8.95
N LYS A 73 4.38 7.25 9.30
CA LYS A 73 4.51 8.25 10.36
C LYS A 73 4.76 7.61 11.73
N LYS A 74 4.13 6.46 12.01
CA LYS A 74 4.38 5.67 13.23
C LYS A 74 5.81 5.13 13.25
N MET A 75 6.29 4.63 12.11
CA MET A 75 7.66 4.16 11.94
C MET A 75 8.67 5.27 12.19
N GLU A 76 8.45 6.46 11.62
CA GLU A 76 9.30 7.64 11.85
C GLU A 76 9.38 8.03 13.32
N ARG A 77 8.23 8.02 14.02
CA ARG A 77 8.20 8.31 15.45
C ARG A 77 9.01 7.28 16.25
N HIS A 78 8.81 5.98 15.99
CA HIS A 78 9.57 4.93 16.67
C HIS A 78 11.07 5.02 16.40
N PHE A 79 11.46 5.35 15.17
CA PHE A 79 12.87 5.56 14.84
C PHE A 79 13.44 6.77 15.62
N THR A 80 12.71 7.88 15.68
CA THR A 80 13.14 9.07 16.42
C THR A 80 13.36 8.75 17.90
N GLU A 81 12.43 8.04 18.53
CA GLU A 81 12.57 7.57 19.93
C GLU A 81 13.78 6.64 20.11
N PHE A 82 14.07 5.79 19.13
CA PHE A 82 15.21 4.88 19.14
C PHE A 82 16.56 5.60 18.97
N ASP A 83 16.61 6.60 18.09
CA ASP A 83 17.79 7.43 17.82
C ASP A 83 18.13 8.30 19.04
N GLU A 84 17.13 8.95 19.64
CA GLU A 84 17.31 9.72 20.88
C GLU A 84 17.86 8.86 22.04
N ALA A 85 17.47 7.57 22.09
CA ALA A 85 17.94 6.64 23.10
C ALA A 85 19.36 6.11 22.83
N ARG A 86 19.89 6.25 21.61
CA ARG A 86 21.17 5.65 21.19
C ARG A 86 22.03 6.65 20.43
N ASN A 87 23.02 7.22 21.12
CA ASN A 87 24.02 8.05 20.47
C ASN A 87 24.89 7.22 19.50
N ASN A 88 25.06 7.71 18.26
CA ASN A 88 25.87 7.12 17.18
C ASN A 88 25.39 5.75 16.67
N LEU A 89 24.23 5.73 16.03
CA LEU A 89 23.76 4.58 15.27
C LEU A 89 24.71 4.25 14.09
N SER A 90 24.94 2.97 13.84
CA SER A 90 25.59 2.51 12.60
C SER A 90 24.66 2.63 11.39
N GLU A 91 25.20 2.56 10.17
CA GLU A 91 24.40 2.62 8.92
C GLU A 91 23.24 1.62 8.92
N MET A 92 23.50 0.36 9.31
CA MET A 92 22.48 -0.69 9.39
C MET A 92 21.42 -0.42 10.48
N GLN A 93 21.76 0.36 11.52
CA GLN A 93 20.81 0.73 12.56
C GLN A 93 19.88 1.88 12.14
N HIS A 94 20.17 2.55 11.02
CA HIS A 94 19.26 3.50 10.39
C HIS A 94 18.21 2.81 9.50
N LEU A 95 18.34 1.50 9.28
CA LEU A 95 17.31 0.72 8.60
C LEU A 95 16.26 0.29 9.63
N PHE A 96 15.01 0.57 9.33
CA PHE A 96 13.90 0.27 10.23
C PHE A 96 12.75 -0.37 9.47
N ALA A 97 12.11 -1.35 10.10
CA ALA A 97 10.90 -1.98 9.56
C ALA A 97 9.73 -1.83 10.55
N GLN A 98 8.54 -1.64 10.01
CA GLN A 98 7.29 -1.60 10.76
C GLN A 98 6.31 -2.56 10.11
N VAL A 99 5.78 -3.51 10.88
CA VAL A 99 4.70 -4.39 10.45
C VAL A 99 3.39 -3.87 11.05
N SER A 100 2.37 -3.73 10.22
CA SER A 100 1.00 -3.43 10.65
C SER A 100 0.12 -4.61 10.33
N SER A 101 -0.68 -5.06 11.29
CA SER A 101 -1.56 -6.22 11.13
C SER A 101 -3.02 -5.80 11.23
N PHE A 102 -3.83 -6.27 10.28
CA PHE A 102 -5.27 -6.05 10.23
C PHE A 102 -5.99 -7.40 10.19
N SER A 103 -7.11 -7.51 10.91
CA SER A 103 -7.94 -8.71 10.89
C SER A 103 -8.96 -8.60 9.77
N ASP A 104 -9.05 -9.63 8.94
CA ASP A 104 -10.17 -9.93 8.07
C ASP A 104 -10.92 -11.17 8.60
N ASP A 105 -12.10 -11.50 8.08
CA ASP A 105 -13.02 -12.52 8.60
C ASP A 105 -12.39 -13.91 8.77
N TYR A 106 -11.32 -14.22 8.03
CA TYR A 106 -10.68 -15.55 8.02
C TYR A 106 -9.15 -15.54 8.19
N HIS A 107 -8.52 -14.37 8.11
CA HIS A 107 -7.06 -14.26 8.12
C HIS A 107 -6.61 -12.89 8.66
N PHE A 108 -5.33 -12.79 8.97
CA PHE A 108 -4.67 -11.57 9.39
C PHE A 108 -3.72 -11.14 8.29
N ASP A 109 -3.96 -9.96 7.72
CA ASP A 109 -3.08 -9.34 6.74
C ASP A 109 -2.01 -8.51 7.42
N HIS A 110 -0.76 -8.75 7.04
CA HIS A 110 0.41 -8.09 7.57
C HIS A 110 1.08 -7.27 6.48
N PHE A 111 1.12 -5.96 6.67
CA PHE A 111 1.73 -5.01 5.75
C PHE A 111 3.10 -4.61 6.29
N VAL A 112 4.13 -4.85 5.50
CA VAL A 112 5.53 -4.55 5.85
C VAL A 112 5.92 -3.21 5.25
N TYR A 113 6.31 -2.28 6.11
CA TYR A 113 6.84 -0.98 5.73
C TYR A 113 8.30 -0.91 6.11
N VAL A 114 9.10 -0.29 5.25
CA VAL A 114 10.55 -0.15 5.45
C VAL A 114 10.97 1.29 5.27
N GLY A 115 11.97 1.70 6.04
CA GLY A 115 12.54 3.04 5.99
C GLY A 115 14.05 2.99 6.15
N ASN A 116 14.75 3.76 5.33
CA ASN A 116 16.16 4.05 5.49
C ASN A 116 16.29 5.49 5.96
N PHE A 117 16.63 5.66 7.23
CA PHE A 117 16.77 6.96 7.88
C PHE A 117 18.18 7.54 7.72
N ASN A 118 19.06 6.88 6.95
CA ASN A 118 20.34 7.43 6.55
C ASN A 118 20.18 8.19 5.22
N GLU A 119 20.63 9.44 5.18
CA GLU A 119 20.51 10.33 4.01
C GLU A 119 21.60 10.13 2.94
N THR A 120 22.56 9.23 3.18
CA THR A 120 23.74 9.04 2.30
C THR A 120 24.04 7.60 1.92
N PHE A 121 23.46 6.62 2.63
CA PHE A 121 23.73 5.20 2.44
C PHE A 121 22.55 4.54 1.76
N ASP A 122 22.75 3.96 0.58
CA ASP A 122 21.78 3.08 -0.05
C ASP A 122 21.95 1.65 0.47
N PHE A 123 20.85 0.94 0.70
CA PHE A 123 20.87 -0.45 1.14
C PHE A 123 20.31 -1.39 0.09
N GLU A 124 21.05 -2.47 -0.16
CA GLU A 124 20.61 -3.60 -0.96
C GLU A 124 20.94 -4.88 -0.18
N GLY A 125 19.92 -5.69 0.13
CA GLY A 125 20.06 -6.83 1.04
C GLY A 125 18.75 -7.55 1.30
N GLN A 126 18.61 -8.11 2.50
CA GLN A 126 17.42 -8.84 2.92
C GLN A 126 16.88 -8.34 4.26
N LEU A 127 15.55 -8.36 4.35
CA LEU A 127 14.79 -8.17 5.58
C LEU A 127 14.16 -9.51 5.98
N LYS A 128 14.45 -9.99 7.19
CA LYS A 128 13.70 -11.09 7.80
C LYS A 128 12.73 -10.52 8.81
N VAL A 129 11.46 -10.92 8.70
CA VAL A 129 10.39 -10.63 9.64
C VAL A 129 10.01 -11.94 10.32
N THR A 130 10.15 -12.00 11.63
CA THR A 130 9.72 -13.14 12.45
C THR A 130 8.47 -12.75 13.24
N MET A 131 7.43 -13.56 13.12
CA MET A 131 6.15 -13.37 13.80
C MET A 131 6.05 -14.32 14.99
N TYR A 132 5.61 -13.82 16.13
CA TYR A 132 5.50 -14.59 17.37
C TYR A 132 4.07 -14.64 17.88
N ASP A 133 3.69 -15.74 18.52
CA ASP A 133 2.43 -15.88 19.24
C ASP A 133 2.51 -15.29 20.67
N ASN A 134 1.44 -15.41 21.45
CA ASN A 134 1.37 -14.88 22.81
C ASN A 134 2.28 -15.62 23.82
N LYS A 135 2.92 -16.74 23.41
CA LYS A 135 3.85 -17.54 24.20
C LYS A 135 5.30 -17.36 23.73
N ASP A 136 5.56 -16.38 22.86
CA ASP A 136 6.85 -16.15 22.20
C ASP A 136 7.31 -17.32 21.32
N GLU A 137 6.37 -18.16 20.85
CA GLU A 137 6.66 -19.19 19.85
C GLU A 137 6.61 -18.59 18.44
N ILE A 138 7.52 -19.03 17.56
CA ILE A 138 7.57 -18.57 16.16
C ILE A 138 6.35 -19.12 15.42
N LEU A 139 5.52 -18.22 14.90
CA LEU A 139 4.39 -18.55 14.03
C LEU A 139 4.81 -18.65 12.57
N GLU A 140 5.58 -17.66 12.10
CA GLU A 140 5.92 -17.50 10.69
C GLU A 140 7.23 -16.71 10.55
N VAL A 141 8.00 -17.01 9.51
CA VAL A 141 9.20 -16.24 9.13
C VAL A 141 9.09 -15.87 7.65
N GLN A 142 9.15 -14.58 7.37
CA GLN A 142 9.17 -14.05 6.00
C GLN A 142 10.50 -13.38 5.70
N ILE A 143 11.04 -13.62 4.51
CA ILE A 143 12.31 -13.03 4.06
C ILE A 143 12.06 -12.31 2.75
N PHE A 144 12.43 -11.05 2.71
CA PHE A 144 12.27 -10.18 1.55
C PHE A 144 13.63 -9.72 1.05
N ASP A 145 13.84 -9.75 -0.26
CA ASP A 145 14.94 -9.01 -0.89
C ASP A 145 14.53 -7.53 -0.95
N VAL A 146 15.39 -6.65 -0.43
CA VAL A 146 15.10 -5.23 -0.28
C VAL A 146 16.19 -4.40 -0.91
N LYS A 147 15.78 -3.44 -1.72
CA LYS A 147 16.59 -2.33 -2.18
C LYS A 147 15.92 -1.03 -1.76
N ILE A 148 16.62 -0.20 -1.01
CA ILE A 148 16.10 1.04 -0.45
C ILE A 148 17.16 2.12 -0.54
N ASP A 149 16.83 3.17 -1.29
CA ASP A 149 17.68 4.34 -1.44
C ASP A 149 17.80 5.10 -0.11
N ALA A 150 18.84 5.92 0.01
CA ALA A 150 19.03 6.82 1.12
C ALA A 150 17.81 7.73 1.35
N GLY A 151 17.37 7.85 2.61
CA GLY A 151 16.20 8.65 3.02
C GLY A 151 14.83 8.07 2.62
N ALA A 152 14.79 6.98 1.83
CA ALA A 152 13.54 6.45 1.29
C ALA A 152 12.72 5.70 2.35
N LYS A 153 11.39 5.80 2.23
CA LYS A 153 10.41 5.12 3.08
C LYS A 153 9.24 4.66 2.21
N PHE A 154 8.91 3.37 2.23
CA PHE A 154 7.84 2.85 1.39
C PHE A 154 7.23 1.54 1.94
N TYR A 155 6.13 1.13 1.33
CA TYR A 155 5.50 -0.16 1.56
C TYR A 155 6.26 -1.24 0.78
N LEU A 156 6.78 -2.24 1.48
CA LEU A 156 7.57 -3.32 0.87
C LEU A 156 6.67 -4.40 0.27
N ASP A 157 5.90 -5.08 1.11
CA ASP A 157 5.06 -6.21 0.71
C ASP A 157 4.01 -6.55 1.77
N GLN A 158 3.11 -7.47 1.43
CA GLN A 158 2.07 -8.01 2.31
C GLN A 158 2.09 -9.53 2.34
N PHE A 159 1.72 -10.09 3.49
CA PHE A 159 1.49 -11.52 3.65
C PHE A 159 0.35 -11.76 4.64
N SER A 160 -0.32 -12.90 4.51
CA SER A 160 -1.50 -13.24 5.32
C SER A 160 -1.23 -14.48 6.17
N THR A 161 -1.72 -14.49 7.41
CA THR A 161 -1.65 -15.67 8.29
C THR A 161 -3.03 -16.04 8.84
N PRO A 162 -3.27 -17.33 9.14
CA PRO A 162 -4.54 -17.75 9.75
C PRO A 162 -4.65 -17.37 11.24
N THR A 163 -3.53 -17.00 11.87
CA THR A 163 -3.44 -16.75 13.31
C THR A 163 -2.88 -15.36 13.59
N LYS A 164 -3.45 -14.70 14.61
CA LYS A 164 -3.04 -13.38 15.06
C LYS A 164 -1.64 -13.43 15.67
N ALA A 165 -0.77 -12.53 15.25
CA ALA A 165 0.52 -12.28 15.88
C ALA A 165 0.34 -11.54 17.21
N ALA A 166 1.14 -11.92 18.22
CA ALA A 166 1.32 -11.12 19.42
C ALA A 166 2.37 -10.03 19.21
N SER A 167 3.48 -10.39 18.55
CA SER A 167 4.59 -9.48 18.29
C SER A 167 5.31 -9.82 16.99
N PHE A 168 6.11 -8.86 16.51
CA PHE A 168 6.97 -9.00 15.35
C PHE A 168 8.38 -8.58 15.73
N GLN A 169 9.37 -9.31 15.22
CA GLN A 169 10.76 -8.89 15.21
C GLN A 169 11.27 -8.85 13.78
N TRP A 170 12.28 -8.02 13.55
CA TRP A 170 12.89 -7.92 12.25
C TRP A 170 14.40 -7.82 12.35
N GLU A 171 15.08 -8.30 11.31
CA GLU A 171 16.52 -8.30 11.20
C GLU A 171 16.95 -8.02 9.75
N TRP A 172 17.94 -7.14 9.60
CA TRP A 172 18.52 -6.79 8.31
C TRP A 172 19.79 -7.56 8.05
N ARG A 173 20.03 -7.92 6.78
CA ARG A 173 21.26 -8.58 6.38
C ARG A 173 21.72 -8.12 5.00
N THR A 174 23.02 -7.94 4.84
CA THR A 174 23.62 -7.78 3.51
C THR A 174 23.53 -9.09 2.72
N PRO A 175 23.57 -9.05 1.38
CA PRO A 175 23.54 -10.24 0.53
C PRO A 175 24.69 -11.21 0.85
N GLY A 176 24.48 -12.52 0.66
CA GLY A 176 25.56 -13.52 0.63
C GLY A 176 26.00 -14.14 1.96
N LYS A 177 25.42 -13.78 3.11
CA LYS A 177 25.60 -14.52 4.39
C LYS A 177 24.44 -15.50 4.60
N PRO A 178 24.58 -16.68 5.21
CA PRO A 178 23.42 -17.53 5.55
C PRO A 178 22.63 -16.95 6.75
N TRP A 179 21.33 -17.24 6.86
CA TRP A 179 20.55 -16.95 8.06
C TRP A 179 20.96 -17.98 9.12
N ILE A 180 21.73 -17.56 10.12
CA ILE A 180 22.10 -18.44 11.24
C ILE A 180 20.95 -18.40 12.24
N GLY A 181 20.25 -19.52 12.40
CA GLY A 181 19.27 -19.68 13.47
C GLY A 181 19.99 -19.61 14.83
N LYS A 182 19.43 -18.83 15.77
CA LYS A 182 19.69 -19.05 17.19
C LYS A 182 18.70 -20.07 17.72
#